data_AF-A0A1F6W1H0-F1
#
_entry.id   AF-A0A1F6W1H0-F1
#
_cell.length_a   1.000
_cell.length_b   1.000
_cell.length_c   1.000
_cell.angle_alpha   90.00
_cell.angle_beta   90.00
_cell.angle_gamma   90.00
#
_symmetry.space_group_name_H-M   'P 1'
#
loop_
_entity.id
_entity.type
_entity.pdbx_description
1 polymer ?
#
loop_
_entity_poly.entity_id
_entity_poly.type
_entity_poly.pdbx_seq_one_letter_code
_entity_poly.pdbx_strand_id
1 'polypeptide(L)' 'MSPERGSPEDPKKKPEQKVATDTGIVLKLIEHINEPCTDEAGRNLRDFYIKEAKRVLPTLTNLEAKKTLKEVIQKYSV' A
#
# COMPACT_ATOMS: atom_id res chain seq x y z
N MET A 1 -31.47 23.47 32.93
CA MET A 1 -31.66 23.47 31.47
C MET A 1 -30.28 23.56 30.83
N SER A 2 -29.75 22.43 30.33
CA SER A 2 -28.62 22.41 29.38
C SER A 2 -29.13 22.83 27.98
N PRO A 3 -28.29 23.10 26.96
CA PRO A 3 -26.81 23.21 26.95
C PRO A 3 -26.29 24.47 26.20
N GLU A 4 -25.12 24.97 26.58
CA GLU A 4 -24.34 25.86 25.71
C GLU A 4 -23.63 25.04 24.63
N ARG A 5 -23.96 25.35 23.37
CA ARG A 5 -23.26 24.87 22.17
C ARG A 5 -21.91 25.54 22.11
N GLY A 6 -20.84 24.78 21.87
CA GLY A 6 -19.57 25.39 21.49
C GLY A 6 -18.37 24.47 21.61
N SER A 7 -18.13 23.67 20.59
CA SER A 7 -16.76 23.37 20.14
C SER A 7 -16.84 23.04 18.65
N PRO A 8 -16.38 23.92 17.74
CA PRO A 8 -16.14 23.54 16.37
C PRO A 8 -14.99 22.53 16.35
N GLU A 9 -15.31 21.26 16.09
CA GLU A 9 -14.32 20.26 15.78
C GLU A 9 -13.69 20.62 14.43
N ASP A 10 -12.49 21.20 14.52
CA ASP A 10 -11.61 21.56 13.42
C ASP A 10 -11.32 20.32 12.54
N PRO A 11 -11.79 20.22 11.28
CA PRO A 11 -11.54 19.04 10.45
C PRO A 11 -10.24 19.23 9.68
N LYS A 12 -9.10 19.41 10.36
CA LYS A 12 -7.84 19.71 9.67
C LYS A 12 -6.57 19.24 10.38
N LYS A 13 -6.47 17.93 10.61
CA LYS A 13 -5.17 17.25 10.73
C LYS A 13 -5.09 16.03 9.80
N LYS A 14 -4.57 16.22 8.59
CA LYS A 14 -4.02 15.13 7.76
C LYS A 14 -2.61 15.49 7.30
N PRO A 15 -1.60 15.01 8.04
CA PRO A 15 -0.40 14.49 7.37
C PRO A 15 -0.15 13.00 7.70
N GLU A 16 -0.81 12.44 8.70
CA GLU A 16 -0.45 11.12 9.27
C GLU A 16 -0.97 9.91 8.47
N GLN A 17 -1.88 10.12 7.50
CA GLN A 17 -2.42 9.01 6.71
C GLN A 17 -1.46 8.49 5.63
N LYS A 18 -0.50 9.28 5.13
CA LYS A 18 0.32 8.85 3.98
C LYS A 18 1.23 7.67 4.30
N VAL A 19 1.87 7.67 5.48
CA VAL A 19 2.84 6.65 5.88
C VAL A 19 2.15 5.31 6.15
N ALA A 20 1.00 5.32 6.83
CA ALA A 20 0.19 4.12 7.04
C ALA A 20 -0.40 3.57 5.72
N THR A 21 -0.75 4.47 4.78
CA THR A 21 -1.25 4.07 3.46
C THR A 21 -0.16 3.41 2.61
N ASP A 22 1.06 3.93 2.63
CA ASP A 22 2.21 3.35 1.91
C ASP A 22 2.47 1.89 2.34
N THR A 23 2.53 1.65 3.65
CA THR A 23 2.72 0.30 4.19
C THR A 23 1.55 -0.62 3.86
N GLY A 24 0.30 -0.12 3.93
CA GLY A 24 -0.88 -0.90 3.57
C GLY A 24 -0.93 -1.29 2.09
N ILE A 25 -0.51 -0.38 1.18
CA ILE A 25 -0.39 -0.67 -0.26
C ILE A 25 0.68 -1.74 -0.48
N VAL A 26 1.84 -1.60 0.16
CA VAL A 26 2.94 -2.56 0.06
C VAL A 26 2.52 -3.94 0.55
N LEU A 27 1.87 -4.04 1.70
CA LEU A 27 1.42 -5.32 2.25
C LEU A 27 0.43 -6.03 1.32
N LYS A 28 -0.53 -5.30 0.75
CA LYS A 28 -1.45 -5.87 -0.26
C LYS A 28 -0.73 -6.36 -1.51
N LEU A 29 0.22 -5.58 -2.03
CA LEU A 29 1.03 -6.00 -3.18
C LEU A 29 1.83 -7.27 -2.84
N ILE A 30 2.44 -7.32 -1.66
CA ILE A 30 3.20 -8.47 -1.20
C ILE A 30 2.30 -9.71 -1.05
N GLU A 31 1.10 -9.55 -0.51
CA GLU A 31 0.10 -10.62 -0.43
C GLU A 31 -0.21 -11.18 -1.83
N HIS A 32 -0.53 -10.31 -2.79
CA HIS A 32 -0.79 -10.70 -4.17
C HIS A 32 0.44 -11.28 -4.90
N ILE A 33 1.66 -10.93 -4.51
CA ILE A 33 2.89 -11.52 -5.07
C ILE A 33 3.16 -12.90 -4.45
N ASN A 34 2.94 -13.06 -3.15
CA ASN A 34 3.11 -14.33 -2.44
C ASN A 34 2.05 -15.35 -2.89
N GLU A 35 0.79 -14.92 -2.93
CA GLU A 35 -0.37 -15.70 -3.36
C GLU A 35 -0.95 -15.09 -4.64
N PRO A 36 -0.31 -15.35 -5.79
CA PRO A 36 -0.78 -14.77 -7.03
C PRO A 36 -2.07 -15.41 -7.48
N CYS A 37 -3.08 -14.56 -7.69
CA CYS A 37 -4.28 -14.97 -8.38
C CYS A 37 -3.94 -15.33 -9.83
N THR A 38 -4.72 -16.26 -10.37
CA THR A 38 -4.77 -16.55 -11.80
C THR A 38 -5.85 -15.70 -12.45
N ASP A 39 -5.52 -15.10 -13.59
CA ASP A 39 -6.49 -14.45 -14.47
C ASP A 39 -7.50 -15.47 -15.02
N GLU A 40 -8.58 -15.01 -15.65
CA GLU A 40 -9.58 -15.87 -16.31
C GLU A 40 -8.96 -16.78 -17.39
N ALA A 41 -7.82 -16.37 -17.96
CA ALA A 41 -7.02 -17.15 -18.90
C ALA A 41 -6.03 -18.14 -18.22
N GLY A 42 -6.05 -18.28 -16.90
CA GLY A 42 -5.12 -19.12 -16.15
C GLY A 42 -3.68 -18.59 -16.10
N ARG A 43 -3.48 -17.30 -16.44
CA ARG A 43 -2.17 -16.64 -16.39
C ARG A 43 -1.87 -16.17 -14.97
N ASN A 44 -0.66 -16.46 -14.52
CA ASN A 44 -0.23 -16.08 -13.18
C ASN A 44 -0.05 -14.55 -13.10
N LEU A 45 -0.85 -13.89 -12.26
CA LEU A 45 -0.80 -12.43 -12.10
C LEU A 45 0.38 -11.97 -11.26
N ARG A 46 1.23 -12.87 -10.73
CA ARG A 46 2.45 -12.50 -10.00
C ARG A 46 3.28 -11.49 -10.76
N ASP A 47 3.52 -11.71 -12.05
CA ASP A 47 4.33 -10.82 -12.88
C ASP A 47 3.69 -9.44 -13.03
N PHE A 48 2.36 -9.40 -13.11
CA PHE A 48 1.58 -8.16 -13.12
C PHE A 48 1.76 -7.39 -11.81
N TYR A 49 1.58 -8.05 -10.66
CA TYR A 49 1.77 -7.42 -9.36
C TYR A 49 3.22 -7.00 -9.09
N ILE A 50 4.21 -7.74 -9.60
CA ILE A 50 5.63 -7.33 -9.56
C ILE A 50 5.86 -6.06 -10.38
N LYS A 51 5.27 -5.95 -11.58
CA LYS A 51 5.35 -4.73 -12.41
C LYS A 51 4.68 -3.54 -11.74
N GLU A 52 3.50 -3.73 -11.16
CA GLU A 52 2.79 -2.69 -10.42
C GLU A 52 3.57 -2.27 -9.16
N ALA A 53 4.16 -3.22 -8.44
CA ALA A 53 5.02 -2.94 -7.30
C ALA A 53 6.25 -2.09 -7.69
N LYS A 54 6.88 -2.37 -8.84
CA LYS A 54 7.96 -1.53 -9.39
C LYS A 54 7.49 -0.11 -9.73
N ARG A 55 6.24 0.06 -10.18
CA ARG A 55 5.64 1.38 -10.47
C ARG A 55 5.30 2.18 -9.22
N VAL A 56 4.84 1.51 -8.16
CA VAL A 56 4.50 2.12 -6.87
C VAL A 56 5.75 2.47 -6.05
N LEU A 57 6.85 1.71 -6.19
CA LEU A 57 8.12 1.98 -5.49
C LEU A 57 8.56 3.46 -5.44
N PRO A 58 8.58 4.22 -6.56
CA PRO A 58 8.93 5.64 -6.54
C PRO A 58 7.88 6.52 -5.87
N THR A 59 6.61 6.12 -5.83
CA THR A 59 5.51 6.92 -5.27
C THR A 59 5.38 6.78 -3.76
N LEU A 60 5.91 5.70 -3.17
CA LEU A 60 5.93 5.51 -1.73
C LEU A 60 6.74 6.63 -1.07
N THR A 61 6.32 7.09 0.10
CA THR A 61 7.07 8.05 0.92
C THR A 61 7.80 7.34 2.06
N ASN A 62 7.21 6.23 2.55
CA ASN A 62 7.78 5.39 3.59
C ASN A 62 9.00 4.57 3.08
N LEU A 63 10.17 4.81 3.65
CA LEU A 63 11.43 4.12 3.31
C LEU A 63 11.42 2.63 3.69
N GLU A 64 10.79 2.28 4.81
CA GLU A 64 10.67 0.89 5.26
C GLU A 64 9.80 0.10 4.28
N ALA A 65 8.63 0.65 3.94
CA ALA A 65 7.72 0.05 2.96
C ALA A 65 8.40 -0.12 1.59
N LYS A 66 9.20 0.87 1.13
CA LYS A 66 10.02 0.73 -0.08
C LYS A 66 11.00 -0.43 0.01
N LYS A 67 11.70 -0.55 1.13
CA LYS A 67 12.69 -1.62 1.34
C LYS A 67 12.01 -2.99 1.29
N THR A 68 10.92 -3.17 2.04
CA THR A 68 10.15 -4.41 2.06
C THR A 68 9.63 -4.78 0.67
N LEU A 69 9.03 -3.83 -0.05
CA LEU A 69 8.51 -4.09 -1.40
C LEU A 69 9.64 -4.49 -2.37
N LYS A 70 10.80 -3.83 -2.28
CA LYS A 70 11.98 -4.14 -3.09
C LYS A 70 12.52 -5.54 -2.82
N GLU A 71 12.59 -5.96 -1.56
CA GLU A 71 13.03 -7.31 -1.17
C GLU A 71 12.08 -8.38 -1.70
N VAL A 72 10.77 -8.15 -1.61
CA VAL A 72 9.76 -9.08 -2.15
C VAL A 72 9.83 -9.15 -3.68
N ILE A 73 9.97 -8.02 -4.37
CA ILE A 73 10.19 -8.01 -5.82
C ILE A 73 11.43 -8.84 -6.19
N GLN A 74 12.55 -8.65 -5.49
CA GLN A 74 13.77 -9.42 -5.76
C GLN A 74 13.58 -10.92 -5.52
N LYS A 75 12.88 -11.29 -4.45
CA LYS A 75 12.60 -12.69 -4.10
C LYS A 75 11.78 -13.42 -5.17
N TYR A 76 10.88 -12.72 -5.84
CA TYR A 76 9.93 -13.31 -6.79
C TYR A 76 10.19 -12.98 -8.26
N SER A 77 11.25 -12.23 -8.57
CA SER A 77 11.66 -11.84 -9.93
C SER A 77 12.74 -12.78 -10.52
N VAL A 78 12.90 -13.99 -9.98
CA VAL A 78 13.84 -15.06 -10.41
C VAL A 78 13.23 -15.98 -11.46
#